data_AF-A0A7K2X5X8-F1
#
_entry.id   AF-A0A7K2X5X8-F1
#
_cell.length_a   1.000
_cell.length_b   1.000
_cell.length_c   1.000
_cell.angle_alpha   90.00
_cell.angle_beta   90.00
_cell.angle_gamma   90.00
#
_symmetry.space_group_name_H-M   'P 1'
#
loop_
_entity.id
_entity.type
_entity.pdbx_description
1 polymer ?
#
loop_
_entity_poly.entity_id
_entity_poly.type
_entity_poly.pdbx_seq_one_letter_code
_entity_poly.pdbx_strand_id
1 'polypeptide(L)'
;WAAYRMDDGCGGAVTPRRFEVDLDRPRPVARALDGYDASGQEGRTLPAVSFPYAVSAAEPGELLVSAGTAACDCRWYLELEWSSEGRRGTVRIGDEDGAPFRTSGAKGRPVYGYDSVGRAWITGEESGQGG
;
A
#
# COMPACT_ATOMS: atom_id res chain seq x y z
N TRP A 1 -17.72 3.30 -10.79
CA TRP A 1 -16.64 4.31 -10.81
C TRP A 1 -15.53 3.78 -11.71
N ALA A 2 -14.72 4.67 -12.29
CA ALA A 2 -13.59 4.32 -13.14
C ALA A 2 -12.28 4.31 -12.35
N ALA A 3 -11.38 3.37 -12.63
CA ALA A 3 -10.07 3.32 -11.98
C ALA A 3 -9.06 4.16 -12.77
N TYR A 4 -8.25 4.93 -12.05
CA TYR A 4 -7.20 5.77 -12.62
C TYR A 4 -5.87 5.34 -12.03
N ARG A 5 -4.95 4.90 -12.90
CA ARG A 5 -3.59 4.50 -12.54
C ARG A 5 -2.67 5.70 -12.66
N MET A 6 -1.89 5.96 -11.61
CA MET A 6 -0.93 7.07 -11.52
C MET A 6 0.47 6.58 -11.13
N ASP A 7 0.73 5.27 -11.23
CA ASP A 7 1.90 4.60 -10.68
C ASP A 7 3.19 4.75 -11.53
N ASP A 8 3.20 5.62 -12.54
CA ASP A 8 4.38 5.97 -13.35
C ASP A 8 5.43 6.82 -12.58
N GLY A 9 5.41 6.79 -11.25
CA GLY A 9 6.17 7.70 -10.38
C GLY A 9 7.69 7.63 -10.61
N CYS A 10 8.35 8.79 -10.62
CA CYS A 10 9.81 8.95 -10.72
C CYS A 10 10.52 9.01 -9.35
N GLY A 11 9.97 8.34 -8.33
CA GLY A 11 10.48 8.38 -6.97
C GLY A 11 11.78 7.59 -6.78
N GLY A 12 12.67 8.07 -5.90
CA GLY A 12 13.86 7.33 -5.47
C GLY A 12 13.52 6.11 -4.60
N ALA A 13 14.47 5.18 -4.47
CA ALA A 13 14.26 3.97 -3.69
C ALA A 13 14.07 4.29 -2.20
N VAL A 14 12.96 3.82 -1.63
CA VAL A 14 12.73 3.70 -0.19
C VAL A 14 12.65 2.23 0.18
N THR A 15 12.98 1.90 1.42
CA THR A 15 13.03 0.51 1.92
C THR A 15 12.02 0.32 3.05
N PRO A 16 10.70 0.42 2.78
CA PRO A 16 9.67 0.26 3.81
C PRO A 16 9.51 -1.21 4.20
N ARG A 17 8.92 -1.45 5.37
CA ARG A 17 8.40 -2.77 5.73
C ARG A 17 7.08 -2.97 5.01
N ARG A 18 7.01 -3.98 4.14
CA ARG A 18 5.87 -4.19 3.25
C ARG A 18 4.85 -5.14 3.87
N PHE A 19 3.58 -4.80 3.69
CA PHE A 19 2.46 -5.62 4.09
C PHE A 19 1.42 -5.69 2.97
N GLU A 20 0.81 -6.86 2.82
CA GLU A 20 -0.35 -7.06 1.96
C GLU A 20 -1.58 -7.40 2.79
N VAL A 21 -2.73 -6.86 2.37
CA VAL A 21 -4.04 -7.16 2.95
C VAL A 21 -4.97 -7.57 1.80
N ASP A 22 -5.44 -8.81 1.86
CA ASP A 22 -6.52 -9.30 0.98
C ASP A 22 -7.88 -8.97 1.64
N LEU A 23 -8.55 -7.94 1.13
CA LEU A 23 -9.83 -7.46 1.64
C LEU A 23 -11.00 -8.37 1.27
N ASP A 24 -10.82 -9.33 0.35
CA ASP A 24 -11.85 -10.31 0.01
C ASP A 24 -11.92 -11.46 1.02
N ARG A 25 -10.97 -11.53 1.97
CA ARG A 25 -11.02 -12.50 3.07
C ARG A 25 -12.13 -12.15 4.07
N PRO A 26 -12.81 -13.15 4.67
CA PRO A 26 -13.78 -12.91 5.74
C PRO A 26 -13.23 -12.16 6.96
N ARG A 27 -11.92 -12.27 7.20
CA ARG A 27 -11.17 -11.53 8.22
C ARG A 27 -9.82 -11.10 7.62
N PRO A 28 -9.76 -9.93 6.97
CA PRO A 28 -8.52 -9.43 6.39
C PRO A 28 -7.49 -9.16 7.48
N VAL A 29 -6.26 -9.63 7.28
CA VAL A 29 -5.13 -9.40 8.19
C VAL A 29 -3.94 -8.99 7.35
N ALA A 30 -3.21 -7.96 7.80
CA ALA A 30 -1.96 -7.54 7.17
C ALA A 30 -0.88 -8.61 7.33
N ARG A 31 -0.34 -9.09 6.20
CA ARG A 31 0.74 -10.07 6.17
C ARG A 31 2.02 -9.41 5.73
N ALA A 32 3.08 -9.57 6.53
CA ALA A 32 4.39 -9.06 6.17
C ALA A 32 4.90 -9.77 4.91
N LEU A 33 5.50 -8.99 4.01
CA LEU A 33 6.16 -9.47 2.81
C LEU A 33 7.66 -9.14 2.87
N ASP A 34 8.44 -9.86 2.06
CA ASP A 34 9.84 -9.52 1.86
C ASP A 34 9.95 -8.08 1.31
N GLY A 35 10.87 -7.33 1.90
CA GLY A 35 11.25 -6.01 1.43
C GLY A 35 12.31 -6.08 0.34
N TYR A 36 12.63 -4.92 -0.23
CA TYR A 36 13.73 -4.78 -1.17
C TYR A 36 14.44 -3.47 -0.89
N ASP A 37 15.76 -3.52 -0.75
CA ASP A 37 16.61 -2.36 -0.57
C ASP A 37 17.40 -2.12 -1.85
N ALA A 38 17.06 -1.03 -2.54
CA ALA A 38 17.71 -0.59 -3.77
C ALA A 38 18.58 0.66 -3.57
N SER A 39 18.94 0.99 -2.31
CA SER A 39 19.79 2.15 -2.00
C SER A 39 21.28 1.91 -2.31
N GLY A 40 21.69 0.66 -2.46
CA GLY A 40 23.05 0.26 -2.84
C GLY A 40 23.28 0.17 -4.36
N GLN A 41 24.53 -0.16 -4.75
CA GLN A 41 24.88 -0.42 -6.16
C GLN A 41 24.17 -1.66 -6.71
N GLU A 42 23.91 -2.64 -5.84
CA GLU A 42 23.11 -3.83 -6.11
C GLU A 42 21.94 -3.83 -5.15
N GLY A 43 20.75 -4.18 -5.64
CA GLY A 43 19.58 -4.29 -4.77
C GLY A 43 19.52 -5.65 -4.08
N ARG A 44 19.02 -5.67 -2.85
CA ARG A 44 18.94 -6.88 -2.01
C ARG A 44 17.53 -7.11 -1.49
N THR A 45 17.12 -8.38 -1.46
CA THR A 45 15.90 -8.80 -0.77
C THR A 45 16.11 -8.73 0.73
N LEU A 46 15.14 -8.16 1.44
CA LEU A 46 15.10 -8.14 2.89
C LEU A 46 14.01 -9.10 3.37
N PRO A 47 14.33 -10.08 4.24
CA PRO A 47 13.33 -11.04 4.69
C PRO A 47 12.19 -10.35 5.46
N ALA A 48 10.97 -10.83 5.26
CA ALA A 48 9.81 -10.41 6.02
C ALA A 48 10.04 -10.63 7.52
N VAL A 49 9.88 -9.56 8.30
CA VAL A 49 9.89 -9.63 9.76
C VAL A 49 8.47 -9.34 10.23
N SER A 50 7.91 -10.14 11.13
CA SER A 50 6.59 -9.85 11.72
C SER A 50 6.74 -8.99 12.98
N PHE A 51 5.64 -8.38 13.43
CA PHE A 51 5.59 -7.66 14.71
C PHE A 51 6.04 -8.56 15.89
N PRO A 52 6.61 -7.98 16.97
CA PRO A 52 6.71 -6.54 17.25
C PRO A 52 7.91 -5.84 16.58
N TYR A 53 7.73 -4.57 16.23
CA TYR A 53 8.82 -3.69 15.81
C TYR A 53 9.15 -2.67 16.89
N ALA A 54 10.44 -2.38 17.06
CA ALA A 54 10.92 -1.28 17.87
C ALA A 54 11.39 -0.14 16.94
N VAL A 55 11.04 1.08 17.31
CA VAL A 55 11.43 2.32 16.62
C VAL A 55 11.83 3.36 17.65
N SER A 56 12.59 4.37 17.24
CA SER A 56 12.95 5.50 18.09
C SER A 56 12.75 6.82 17.34
N ALA A 57 12.88 7.95 18.02
CA ALA A 57 12.84 9.26 17.37
C ALA A 57 13.99 9.46 16.35
N ALA A 58 15.13 8.82 16.58
CA ALA A 58 16.28 8.86 15.67
C ALA A 58 16.18 7.82 14.55
N GLU A 59 15.44 6.74 14.78
CA GLU A 59 15.26 5.61 13.86
C GLU A 59 13.76 5.34 13.68
N PRO A 60 13.04 6.20 12.93
CA PRO A 60 11.65 5.96 12.62
C PRO A 60 11.51 4.76 11.66
N GLY A 61 10.37 4.07 11.75
CA GLY A 61 10.02 2.99 10.83
C GLY A 61 8.91 3.40 9.87
N GLU A 62 9.03 2.99 8.61
CA GLU A 62 7.98 3.14 7.60
C GLU A 62 7.30 1.80 7.31
N LEU A 63 5.96 1.80 7.34
CA LEU A 63 5.12 0.64 7.01
C LEU A 63 4.37 0.95 5.72
N LEU A 64 4.61 0.17 4.67
CA LEU A 64 3.86 0.24 3.42
C LEU A 64 2.81 -0.88 3.39
N VAL A 65 1.53 -0.50 3.49
CA VAL A 65 0.42 -1.45 3.48
C VAL A 65 -0.36 -1.35 2.18
N SER A 66 -0.33 -2.42 1.40
CA SER A 66 -1.12 -2.54 0.17
C SER A 66 -2.38 -3.38 0.45
N ALA A 67 -3.54 -2.75 0.47
CA ALA A 67 -4.82 -3.44 0.63
C ALA A 67 -5.55 -3.57 -0.71
N GLY A 68 -5.76 -4.80 -1.16
CA GLY A 68 -6.38 -5.12 -2.45
C GLY A 68 -7.72 -5.82 -2.30
N THR A 69 -8.58 -5.67 -3.32
CA THR A 69 -9.84 -6.42 -3.47
C THR A 69 -10.14 -6.61 -4.95
N ALA A 70 -10.71 -7.76 -5.31
CA ALA A 70 -11.32 -8.02 -6.61
C ALA A 70 -12.85 -7.95 -6.57
N ALA A 71 -13.47 -8.19 -5.40
CA ALA A 71 -14.90 -8.47 -5.31
C ALA A 71 -15.74 -7.38 -4.64
N CYS A 72 -15.14 -6.41 -3.92
CA CYS A 72 -15.89 -5.43 -3.15
C CYS A 72 -15.57 -3.97 -3.50
N ASP A 73 -16.39 -3.08 -2.95
CA ASP A 73 -16.10 -1.67 -2.71
C ASP A 73 -16.11 -1.48 -1.21
N CYS A 74 -14.95 -1.72 -0.60
CA CYS A 74 -14.78 -1.86 0.83
C CYS A 74 -14.25 -0.58 1.46
N ARG A 75 -14.77 -0.29 2.64
CA ARG A 75 -14.20 0.66 3.58
C ARG A 75 -13.41 -0.08 4.64
N TRP A 76 -12.18 0.35 4.91
CA TRP A 76 -11.28 -0.34 5.82
C TRP A 76 -10.37 0.65 6.54
N TYR A 77 -9.78 0.21 7.64
CA TYR A 77 -8.83 0.96 8.43
C TYR A 77 -7.86 -0.02 9.06
N LEU A 78 -6.71 0.46 9.50
CA LEU A 78 -5.74 -0.36 10.23
C LEU A 78 -5.84 -0.08 11.73
N GLU A 79 -5.62 -1.11 12.52
CA GLU A 79 -5.38 -1.01 13.96
C GLU A 79 -3.93 -1.37 14.21
N LEU A 80 -3.20 -0.45 14.87
CA LEU A 80 -1.82 -0.66 15.26
C LEU A 80 -1.73 -0.64 16.77
N GLU A 81 -1.45 -1.81 17.35
CA GLU A 81 -1.10 -1.94 18.76
C GLU A 81 0.30 -1.38 19.01
N TRP A 82 0.46 -0.62 20.09
CA TRP A 82 1.73 -0.01 20.46
C TRP A 82 1.96 -0.03 21.97
N SER A 83 3.23 0.01 22.34
CA SER A 83 3.67 0.28 23.70
C SER A 83 4.88 1.21 23.71
N SER A 84 4.92 2.16 24.65
CA SER A 84 6.02 3.12 24.80
C SER A 84 6.06 3.63 26.25
N GLU A 85 7.23 3.52 26.90
CA GLU A 85 7.48 4.04 28.26
C GLU A 85 6.37 3.68 29.28
N GLY A 86 5.96 2.41 29.30
CA GLY A 86 4.92 1.91 30.21
C GLY A 86 3.47 2.21 29.78
N ARG A 87 3.25 3.01 28.73
CA ARG A 87 1.94 3.18 28.08
C ARG A 87 1.75 2.14 26.99
N ARG A 88 0.49 1.79 26.74
CA ARG A 88 0.05 0.91 25.65
C ARG A 88 -1.29 1.36 25.10
N GLY A 89 -1.56 1.05 23.84
CA GLY A 89 -2.83 1.36 23.21
C GLY A 89 -2.91 0.82 21.80
N THR A 90 -4.01 1.14 21.14
CA THR A 90 -4.23 0.85 19.72
C THR A 90 -4.55 2.15 19.03
N VAL A 91 -3.82 2.47 17.97
CA VAL A 91 -4.15 3.60 17.09
C VAL A 91 -4.89 3.09 15.86
N ARG A 92 -5.94 3.80 15.47
CA ARG A 92 -6.66 3.57 14.22
C ARG A 92 -6.08 4.47 13.13
N ILE A 93 -5.75 3.88 11.99
CA ILE A 93 -5.20 4.59 10.83
C ILE A 93 -6.26 4.52 9.72
N GLY A 94 -6.71 5.70 9.29
CA GLY A 94 -7.62 5.92 8.18
C GLY A 94 -7.05 6.96 7.22
N ASP A 95 -7.90 7.54 6.39
CA ASP A 95 -7.52 8.65 5.51
C ASP A 95 -7.15 9.92 6.30
N GLU A 96 -6.86 11.00 5.58
CA GLU A 96 -6.42 12.28 6.17
C GLU A 96 -7.42 12.88 7.16
N ASP A 97 -8.72 12.57 7.00
CA ASP A 97 -9.80 13.02 7.89
C ASP A 97 -10.10 12.01 9.01
N GLY A 98 -9.38 10.88 9.04
CA GLY A 98 -9.58 9.77 9.98
C GLY A 98 -10.74 8.84 9.61
N ALA A 99 -11.35 9.01 8.44
CA ALA A 99 -12.37 8.10 7.94
C ALA A 99 -11.71 6.81 7.41
N PRO A 100 -12.46 5.69 7.29
CA PRO A 100 -11.92 4.49 6.67
C PRO A 100 -11.49 4.76 5.23
N PHE A 101 -10.30 4.27 4.86
CA PHE A 101 -9.89 4.17 3.46
C PHE A 101 -10.95 3.45 2.64
N ARG A 102 -11.04 3.79 1.35
CA ARG A 102 -11.91 3.11 0.40
C ARG A 102 -11.08 2.47 -0.71
N THR A 103 -11.25 1.17 -0.88
CA THR A 103 -10.66 0.41 -1.98
C THR A 103 -11.76 -0.35 -2.70
N SER A 104 -11.74 -0.38 -4.02
CA SER A 104 -12.61 -1.28 -4.78
C SER A 104 -11.87 -2.01 -5.89
N GLY A 105 -12.40 -3.18 -6.24
CA GLY A 105 -11.96 -3.91 -7.40
C GLY A 105 -12.28 -3.18 -8.70
N ALA A 106 -11.41 -3.35 -9.69
CA ALA A 106 -11.54 -2.78 -11.03
C ALA A 106 -12.10 -3.79 -12.06
N LYS A 107 -12.38 -5.04 -11.67
CA LYS A 107 -12.86 -6.08 -12.61
C LYS A 107 -14.15 -5.63 -13.30
N GLY A 108 -14.14 -5.67 -14.63
CA GLY A 108 -15.27 -5.25 -15.47
C GLY A 108 -15.54 -3.74 -15.46
N ARG A 109 -14.58 -2.93 -14.99
CA ARG A 109 -14.66 -1.47 -14.96
C ARG A 109 -13.58 -0.87 -15.85
N PRO A 110 -13.83 0.30 -16.45
CA PRO A 110 -12.79 0.97 -17.23
C PRO A 110 -11.64 1.38 -16.30
N VAL A 111 -10.42 1.02 -16.72
CA VAL A 111 -9.16 1.41 -16.10
C VAL A 111 -8.46 2.35 -17.08
N TYR A 112 -8.05 3.52 -16.59
CA TYR A 112 -7.35 4.53 -17.37
C TYR A 112 -5.93 4.71 -16.85
N GLY A 113 -4.97 4.76 -17.76
CA GLY A 113 -3.60 5.23 -17.52
C GLY A 113 -3.45 6.67 -18.01
N TYR A 114 -2.48 7.40 -17.48
CA TYR A 114 -2.20 8.76 -17.92
C TYR A 114 -1.08 8.77 -18.97
N ASP A 115 -1.42 9.10 -20.22
CA ASP A 115 -0.41 9.38 -21.25
C ASP A 115 0.21 10.75 -20.97
N SER A 116 1.45 10.75 -20.49
CA SER A 116 2.19 11.98 -20.18
C SER A 116 2.62 12.76 -21.42
N VAL A 117 2.77 12.10 -22.59
CA VAL A 117 3.15 12.72 -23.85
C VAL A 117 1.95 13.41 -24.48
N GLY A 118 0.84 12.68 -24.65
CA GLY A 118 -0.43 13.21 -25.15
C GLY A 118 -1.22 14.05 -24.15
N ARG A 119 -0.83 14.01 -22.86
CA ARG A 119 -1.46 14.71 -21.73
C ARG A 119 -2.95 14.36 -21.58
N ALA A 120 -3.27 13.08 -21.72
CA ALA A 120 -4.64 12.58 -21.71
C ALA A 120 -4.76 11.28 -20.93
N TRP A 121 -5.95 11.04 -20.37
CA TRP A 121 -6.31 9.72 -19.84
C TRP A 121 -6.69 8.81 -21.00
N ILE A 122 -5.97 7.70 -21.14
CA ILE A 122 -6.21 6.68 -22.17
C ILE A 122 -6.59 5.36 -21.50
N THR A 123 -7.27 4.49 -22.22
CA THR A 123 -7.65 3.18 -21.67
C THR A 123 -6.39 2.34 -21.39
N GLY A 124 -6.46 1.43 -20.41
CA GLY A 124 -5.33 0.54 -20.09
C GLY A 124 -4.85 -0.32 -21.26
N GLU A 125 -5.75 -0.60 -22.22
CA GLU A 125 -5.43 -1.29 -23.48
C GLU A 125 -4.58 -0.41 -24.41
N GLU A 126 -4.94 0.87 -24.54
CA GLU A 126 -4.18 1.86 -25.32
C GLU A 126 -2.84 2.22 -24.67
N SER A 127 -2.75 2.18 -23.33
CA SER A 127 -1.50 2.46 -22.62
C SER A 127 -0.49 1.32 -22.66
N GLY A 128 -0.83 0.16 -23.25
CA GLY A 128 0.02 -1.04 -23.29
C GLY A 128 0.23 -1.70 -21.92
N GLN A 129 -0.53 -1.30 -20.89
CA GLN A 129 -0.42 -1.79 -19.51
C GLN A 129 -1.58 -2.73 -19.16
N GLY A 130 -2.02 -3.55 -20.11
CA GLY A 130 -3.09 -4.53 -19.92
C GLY A 130 -2.63 -5.70 -19.06
N GLY A 131 -3.06 -5.70 -17.80
CA GLY A 131 -2.92 -6.81 -16.84
C GLY A 131 -4.09 -6.83 -15.88
#